data_AF-A0A9W9UAC2-F1
#
_entry.id   AF-A0A9W9UAC2-F1
#
_cell.length_a   1.000
_cell.length_b   1.000
_cell.length_c   1.000
_cell.angle_alpha   90.00
_cell.angle_beta   90.00
_cell.angle_gamma   90.00
#
_symmetry.space_group_name_H-M   'P 1'
#
loop_
_entity.id
_entity.type
_entity.pdbx_description
1 polymer ?
#
loop_
_entity_poly.entity_id
_entity_poly.type
_entity_poly.pdbx_seq_one_letter_code
_entity_poly.pdbx_strand_id
1 'polypeptide(L)'
;MSKCLSACRQHHTSFTSLLHTLIKVSLATDFYSKAKFSHSETVIDVRPYLPTQDRGRIMSTAVSMISSFDWLSKFRRAGQSPDETGNSIVNAELIWDLSQKHKAHILNDLKHKMSWMQAWLTIRMIGEDEEDYITTLLPGYKLLQNNAFAVSNLGAFPSTHSRSHGPWAISSMEFSAGAIKAGIGPNLTFNTIGVQDSAIVIHVSHEEGSLPEEFVGTLLDQIQKRMMAII
;
A
#
# COMPACT_ATOMS: atom_id res chain seq x y z
N MET A 1 -3.90 18.04 -3.94
CA MET A 1 -2.83 17.59 -3.02
C MET A 1 -2.64 18.51 -1.82
N SER A 2 -2.27 19.79 -2.01
CA SER A 2 -1.99 20.73 -0.90
C SER A 2 -3.09 20.79 0.17
N LYS A 3 -4.38 20.81 -0.23
CA LYS A 3 -5.52 20.75 0.69
C LYS A 3 -5.54 19.47 1.54
N CYS A 4 -5.38 18.30 0.90
CA CYS A 4 -5.36 17.00 1.58
C CYS A 4 -4.22 16.91 2.61
N LEU A 5 -3.00 17.31 2.24
CA LEU A 5 -1.87 17.34 3.16
C LEU A 5 -2.10 18.32 4.31
N SER A 6 -2.68 19.47 4.03
CA SER A 6 -2.99 20.48 5.05
C SER A 6 -4.03 19.95 6.03
N ALA A 7 -5.10 19.32 5.55
CA ALA A 7 -6.08 18.64 6.39
C ALA A 7 -5.43 17.52 7.22
N CYS A 8 -4.58 16.68 6.62
CA CYS A 8 -3.84 15.65 7.35
C CYS A 8 -2.97 16.24 8.48
N ARG A 9 -2.33 17.40 8.25
CA ARG A 9 -1.52 18.09 9.27
C ARG A 9 -2.39 18.66 10.39
N GLN A 10 -3.53 19.27 10.04
CA GLN A 10 -4.50 19.81 11.01
C GLN A 10 -5.04 18.71 11.92
N HIS A 11 -5.33 17.52 11.38
CA HIS A 11 -5.78 16.35 12.14
C HIS A 11 -4.63 15.46 12.66
N HIS A 12 -3.40 15.97 12.70
CA HIS A 12 -2.21 15.27 13.22
C HIS A 12 -1.93 13.89 12.63
N THR A 13 -2.42 13.60 11.42
CA THR A 13 -2.26 12.31 10.73
C THR A 13 -1.23 12.38 9.59
N SER A 14 -1.20 11.38 8.70
CA SER A 14 -0.42 11.35 7.46
C SER A 14 -1.33 10.92 6.31
N PHE A 15 -0.95 11.28 5.07
CA PHE A 15 -1.71 10.85 3.89
C PHE A 15 -1.84 9.32 3.80
N THR A 16 -0.76 8.58 4.07
CA THR A 16 -0.78 7.10 4.12
C THR A 16 -1.81 6.58 5.11
N SER A 17 -1.91 7.17 6.29
CA SER A 17 -2.85 6.71 7.32
C SER A 17 -4.29 7.09 7.00
N LEU A 18 -4.50 8.24 6.36
CA LEU A 18 -5.80 8.63 5.82
C LEU A 18 -6.25 7.66 4.72
N LEU A 19 -5.41 7.43 3.72
CA LEU A 19 -5.72 6.55 2.60
C LEU A 19 -6.02 5.13 3.09
N HIS A 20 -5.19 4.58 3.98
CA HIS A 20 -5.42 3.28 4.58
C HIS A 20 -6.77 3.19 5.30
N THR A 21 -7.16 4.25 6.03
CA THR A 21 -8.46 4.33 6.68
C THR A 21 -9.60 4.37 5.66
N LEU A 22 -9.49 5.19 4.62
CA LEU A 22 -10.50 5.29 3.57
C LEU A 22 -10.68 3.97 2.81
N ILE A 23 -9.60 3.23 2.54
CA ILE A 23 -9.66 1.88 1.96
C ILE A 23 -10.47 0.96 2.88
N LYS A 24 -10.15 0.91 4.18
CA LYS A 24 -10.88 0.09 5.16
C LYS A 24 -12.34 0.48 5.27
N VAL A 25 -12.65 1.77 5.25
CA VAL A 25 -14.04 2.27 5.25
C VAL A 25 -14.78 1.76 4.02
N SER A 26 -14.27 2.02 2.82
CA SER A 26 -14.91 1.61 1.57
C SER A 26 -15.08 0.11 1.47
N LEU A 27 -14.05 -0.68 1.81
CA LEU A 27 -14.14 -2.14 1.83
C LEU A 27 -15.18 -2.63 2.82
N ALA A 28 -15.25 -2.05 4.03
CA ALA A 28 -16.15 -2.50 5.06
C ALA A 28 -17.61 -2.11 4.83
N THR A 29 -17.87 -0.96 4.19
CA THR A 29 -19.23 -0.48 3.89
C THR A 29 -19.78 -1.05 2.60
N ASP A 30 -18.99 -1.03 1.52
CA ASP A 30 -19.53 -1.18 0.17
C ASP A 30 -19.39 -2.62 -0.34
N PHE A 31 -18.33 -3.33 0.07
CA PHE A 31 -18.00 -4.64 -0.49
C PHE A 31 -18.13 -5.79 0.51
N TYR A 32 -17.72 -5.57 1.76
CA TYR A 32 -17.63 -6.61 2.79
C TYR A 32 -18.46 -6.28 4.04
N SER A 33 -19.74 -5.94 3.84
CA SER A 33 -20.66 -5.49 4.90
C SER A 33 -20.80 -6.46 6.08
N LYS A 34 -20.62 -7.76 5.84
CA LYS A 34 -20.72 -8.83 6.85
C LYS A 34 -19.38 -9.21 7.48
N ALA A 35 -18.26 -8.76 6.94
CA ALA A 35 -16.94 -9.10 7.48
C ALA A 35 -16.76 -8.50 8.89
N LYS A 36 -16.23 -9.31 9.81
CA LYS A 36 -16.01 -8.87 11.20
C LYS A 36 -14.66 -8.20 11.38
N PHE A 37 -13.65 -8.69 10.68
CA PHE A 37 -12.26 -8.28 10.81
C PHE A 37 -11.66 -7.89 9.47
N SER A 38 -10.68 -7.00 9.50
CA SER A 38 -9.76 -6.74 8.40
C SER A 38 -8.35 -7.12 8.81
N HIS A 39 -7.59 -7.64 7.86
CA HIS A 39 -6.13 -7.64 7.89
C HIS A 39 -5.62 -6.67 6.83
N SER A 40 -4.56 -5.93 7.16
CA SER A 40 -3.94 -4.97 6.25
C SER A 40 -2.51 -4.72 6.66
N GLU A 41 -1.67 -4.44 5.69
CA GLU A 41 -0.23 -4.26 5.86
C GLU A 41 0.17 -2.86 5.38
N THR A 42 1.02 -2.18 6.14
CA THR A 42 1.71 -0.97 5.70
C THR A 42 3.17 -1.29 5.48
N VAL A 43 3.61 -1.15 4.24
CA VAL A 43 5.00 -1.38 3.82
C VAL A 43 5.89 -0.23 4.33
N ILE A 44 7.05 -0.55 4.88
CA ILE A 44 8.01 0.42 5.43
C ILE A 44 9.42 0.21 4.84
N ASP A 45 10.15 1.32 4.69
CA ASP A 45 11.58 1.29 4.36
C ASP A 45 12.40 0.96 5.62
N VAL A 46 13.21 -0.09 5.55
CA VAL A 46 14.09 -0.48 6.66
C VAL A 46 15.52 0.03 6.51
N ARG A 47 15.86 0.71 5.39
CA ARG A 47 17.19 1.32 5.20
C ARG A 47 17.65 2.21 6.35
N PRO A 48 16.79 3.02 7.01
CA PRO A 48 17.20 3.82 8.16
C PRO A 48 17.72 3.01 9.36
N TYR A 49 17.49 1.70 9.39
CA TYR A 49 17.94 0.79 10.45
C TYR A 49 19.14 -0.08 10.04
N LEU A 50 19.56 -0.03 8.76
CA LEU A 50 20.76 -0.71 8.30
C LEU A 50 22.02 0.05 8.75
N PRO A 51 23.17 -0.65 8.89
CA PRO A 51 24.46 0.01 9.09
C PRO A 51 24.71 1.08 8.02
N THR A 52 25.26 2.24 8.41
CA THR A 52 25.42 3.40 7.52
C THR A 52 26.18 3.06 6.24
N GLN A 53 27.16 2.16 6.33
CA GLN A 53 27.96 1.68 5.21
C GLN A 53 27.15 0.92 4.14
N ASP A 54 25.99 0.37 4.50
CA ASP A 54 25.18 -0.50 3.64
C ASP A 54 24.06 0.27 2.92
N ARG A 55 23.59 1.39 3.49
CA ARG A 55 22.38 2.13 3.05
C ARG A 55 22.40 2.61 1.60
N GLY A 56 23.57 2.88 1.05
CA GLY A 56 23.74 3.36 -0.32
C GLY A 56 24.61 2.47 -1.21
N ARG A 57 25.08 1.33 -0.68
CA ARG A 57 26.01 0.43 -1.39
C ARG A 57 25.40 -0.92 -1.72
N ILE A 58 24.41 -1.36 -0.96
CA ILE A 58 23.77 -2.65 -1.16
C ILE A 58 22.45 -2.45 -1.90
N MET A 59 22.36 -3.02 -3.11
CA MET A 59 21.10 -3.20 -3.80
C MET A 59 20.37 -4.39 -3.20
N SER A 60 19.66 -4.16 -2.10
CA SER A 60 18.81 -5.18 -1.46
C SER A 60 17.38 -4.67 -1.30
N THR A 61 16.47 -5.62 -1.22
CA THR A 61 15.06 -5.39 -0.92
C THR A 61 14.90 -5.00 0.55
N ALA A 62 15.38 -3.81 0.93
CA ALA A 62 15.33 -3.29 2.29
C ALA A 62 13.93 -2.75 2.62
N VAL A 63 12.96 -3.66 2.72
CA VAL A 63 11.56 -3.36 2.98
C VAL A 63 11.00 -4.35 4.01
N SER A 64 10.12 -3.87 4.87
CA SER A 64 9.34 -4.72 5.78
C SER A 64 7.89 -4.22 5.81
N MET A 65 7.06 -4.82 6.66
CA MET A 65 5.65 -4.46 6.82
C MET A 65 5.29 -4.31 8.30
N ILE A 66 4.30 -3.45 8.55
CA ILE A 66 3.58 -3.38 9.82
C ILE A 66 2.14 -3.81 9.54
N SER A 67 1.73 -4.92 10.14
CA SER A 67 0.37 -5.44 10.00
C SER A 67 -0.58 -4.80 11.02
N SER A 68 -1.85 -4.72 10.65
CA SER A 68 -2.94 -4.36 11.56
C SER A 68 -4.13 -5.30 11.38
N PHE A 69 -4.67 -5.73 12.52
CA PHE A 69 -5.90 -6.52 12.62
C PHE A 69 -6.94 -5.69 13.36
N ASP A 70 -8.04 -5.37 12.68
CA ASP A 70 -9.05 -4.48 13.22
C ASP A 70 -10.46 -5.05 13.09
N TRP A 71 -11.29 -4.73 14.08
CA TRP A 71 -12.74 -4.87 13.97
C TRP A 71 -13.30 -3.85 12.97
N LEU A 72 -14.09 -4.33 12.01
CA LEU A 72 -14.63 -3.51 10.92
C LEU A 72 -15.83 -2.65 11.30
N SER A 73 -16.44 -2.89 12.47
CA SER A 73 -17.62 -2.13 12.93
C SER A 73 -17.36 -0.62 13.01
N LYS A 74 -16.17 -0.21 13.47
CA LYS A 74 -15.78 1.22 13.57
C LYS A 74 -15.63 1.87 12.19
N PHE A 75 -15.10 1.14 11.20
CA PHE A 75 -14.94 1.64 9.84
C PHE A 75 -16.28 1.70 9.10
N ARG A 76 -17.18 0.73 9.33
CA ARG A 76 -18.56 0.80 8.82
C ARG A 76 -19.30 2.03 9.31
N ARG A 77 -19.24 2.30 10.62
CA ARG A 77 -19.82 3.50 11.20
C ARG A 77 -19.24 4.78 10.63
N ALA A 78 -17.94 4.79 10.30
CA ALA A 78 -17.29 5.95 9.70
C ALA A 78 -17.77 6.23 8.27
N GLY A 79 -18.09 5.17 7.51
CA GLY A 79 -18.65 5.29 6.16
C GLY A 79 -20.17 5.41 6.10
N GLN A 80 -20.85 5.54 7.24
CA GLN A 80 -22.28 5.82 7.36
C GLN A 80 -22.47 7.21 7.97
N SER A 81 -23.33 8.04 7.37
CA SER A 81 -23.67 9.34 7.93
C SER A 81 -24.74 9.22 9.02
N PRO A 82 -24.63 9.94 10.15
CA PRO A 82 -25.67 10.00 11.16
C PRO A 82 -26.80 10.99 10.84
N ASP A 83 -26.67 11.85 9.82
CA ASP A 83 -27.59 12.97 9.61
C ASP A 83 -28.81 12.63 8.74
N GLU A 84 -30.01 12.85 9.30
CA GLU A 84 -31.32 12.81 8.64
C GLU A 84 -31.48 13.87 7.52
N THR A 85 -30.51 14.79 7.38
CA THR A 85 -30.50 15.88 6.38
C THR A 85 -29.76 15.53 5.07
N GLY A 86 -29.16 14.33 4.97
CA GLY A 86 -28.69 13.79 3.68
C GLY A 86 -27.48 14.47 3.02
N ASN A 87 -26.83 15.44 3.67
CA ASN A 87 -25.77 16.25 3.04
C ASN A 87 -24.35 15.69 3.19
N SER A 88 -24.07 14.83 4.17
CA SER A 88 -22.78 14.13 4.26
C SER A 88 -22.97 12.65 4.03
N ILE A 89 -22.09 12.04 3.22
CA ILE A 89 -22.08 10.60 2.92
C ILE A 89 -21.31 9.83 4.01
N VAL A 90 -20.53 10.52 4.84
CA VAL A 90 -19.58 9.93 5.81
C VAL A 90 -19.50 10.69 7.13
N ASN A 91 -19.07 10.00 8.19
CA ASN A 91 -18.70 10.61 9.46
C ASN A 91 -17.22 11.05 9.42
N ALA A 92 -16.99 12.32 9.07
CA ALA A 92 -15.65 12.88 8.87
C ALA A 92 -14.79 12.83 10.15
N GLU A 93 -15.37 13.18 11.31
CA GLU A 93 -14.64 13.18 12.59
C GLU A 93 -14.11 11.78 12.93
N LEU A 94 -14.94 10.75 12.75
CA LEU A 94 -14.53 9.38 13.00
C LEU A 94 -13.47 8.90 12.00
N ILE A 95 -13.53 9.32 10.73
CA ILE A 95 -12.47 9.02 9.75
C ILE A 95 -11.14 9.63 10.19
N TRP A 96 -11.13 10.88 10.66
CA TRP A 96 -9.91 11.54 11.13
C TRP A 96 -9.34 10.89 12.38
N ASP A 97 -10.18 10.55 13.36
CA ASP A 97 -9.78 9.81 14.58
C ASP A 97 -9.19 8.42 14.24
N LEU A 98 -9.84 7.66 13.35
CA LEU A 98 -9.32 6.36 12.90
C LEU A 98 -7.98 6.50 12.17
N SER A 99 -7.84 7.55 11.36
CA SER A 99 -6.59 7.86 10.65
C SER A 99 -5.46 8.21 11.63
N GLN A 100 -5.75 8.99 12.67
CA GLN A 100 -4.79 9.32 13.72
C GLN A 100 -4.37 8.08 14.50
N LYS A 101 -5.32 7.22 14.86
CA LYS A 101 -5.05 5.92 15.53
C LYS A 101 -4.17 5.02 14.68
N HIS A 102 -4.41 4.96 13.37
CA HIS A 102 -3.55 4.20 12.46
C HIS A 102 -2.11 4.73 12.43
N LYS A 103 -1.93 6.05 12.33
CA LYS A 103 -0.59 6.67 12.41
C LYS A 103 0.10 6.36 13.74
N ALA A 104 -0.64 6.45 14.85
CA ALA A 104 -0.12 6.13 16.17
C ALA A 104 0.30 4.65 16.27
N HIS A 105 -0.46 3.72 15.69
CA HIS A 105 -0.10 2.30 15.61
C HIS A 105 1.24 2.10 14.87
N ILE A 106 1.39 2.70 13.68
CA ILE A 106 2.65 2.62 12.91
C ILE A 106 3.82 3.18 13.73
N LEU A 107 3.67 4.37 14.30
CA LEU A 107 4.75 5.01 15.06
C LEU A 107 5.11 4.23 16.32
N ASN A 108 4.11 3.65 17.01
CA ASN A 108 4.34 2.79 18.15
C ASN A 108 5.08 1.51 17.76
N ASP A 109 4.74 0.92 16.62
CA ASP A 109 5.42 -0.29 16.15
C ASP A 109 6.87 -0.01 15.76
N LEU A 110 7.11 1.08 15.02
CA LEU A 110 8.45 1.54 14.65
C LEU A 110 9.35 1.79 15.87
N LYS A 111 8.80 2.32 16.96
CA LYS A 111 9.56 2.72 18.15
C LYS A 111 9.68 1.65 19.23
N HIS A 112 8.65 0.83 19.43
CA HIS A 112 8.53 0.02 20.64
C HIS A 112 8.32 -1.47 20.36
N LYS A 113 7.34 -1.83 19.52
CA LYS A 113 7.02 -3.26 19.29
C LYS A 113 8.01 -3.93 18.34
N MET A 114 8.52 -3.19 17.36
CA MET A 114 9.44 -3.66 16.34
C MET A 114 8.97 -4.95 15.64
N SER A 115 7.66 -5.10 15.42
CA SER A 115 7.12 -6.29 14.74
C SER A 115 7.64 -6.38 13.31
N TRP A 116 7.86 -5.23 12.67
CA TRP A 116 8.52 -5.11 11.38
C TRP A 116 9.93 -5.72 11.37
N MET A 117 10.67 -5.68 12.49
CA MET A 117 12.02 -6.25 12.56
C MET A 117 11.95 -7.78 12.61
N GLN A 118 10.98 -8.33 13.33
CA GLN A 118 10.73 -9.77 13.33
C GLN A 118 10.35 -10.24 11.91
N ALA A 119 9.40 -9.56 11.25
CA ALA A 119 9.01 -9.87 9.87
C ALA A 119 10.18 -9.77 8.87
N TRP A 120 11.06 -8.79 9.06
CA TRP A 120 12.27 -8.63 8.24
C TRP A 120 13.26 -9.77 8.45
N LEU A 121 13.54 -10.12 9.71
CA LEU A 121 14.49 -11.18 10.05
C LEU A 121 13.97 -12.57 9.70
N THR A 122 12.65 -12.78 9.71
CA THR A 122 12.06 -14.08 9.38
C THR A 122 12.31 -14.51 7.94
N ILE A 123 12.57 -13.57 7.02
CA ILE A 123 12.94 -13.91 5.63
C ILE A 123 14.24 -14.72 5.61
N ARG A 124 15.19 -14.44 6.50
CA ARG A 124 16.43 -15.23 6.63
C ARG A 124 16.21 -16.66 7.13
N MET A 125 15.05 -16.95 7.70
CA MET A 125 14.72 -18.30 8.17
C MET A 125 14.10 -19.17 7.06
N ILE A 126 13.74 -18.58 5.92
CA ILE A 126 13.14 -19.32 4.80
C ILE A 126 14.21 -20.06 3.99
N GLY A 127 15.41 -19.48 3.88
CA GLY A 127 16.57 -20.05 3.22
C GLY A 127 17.48 -18.99 2.61
N GLU A 128 18.48 -19.40 1.84
CA GLU A 128 19.45 -18.48 1.21
C GLU A 128 19.02 -18.02 -0.18
N ASP A 129 18.18 -18.80 -0.86
CA ASP A 129 17.73 -18.53 -2.22
C ASP A 129 16.22 -18.71 -2.44
N GLU A 130 15.76 -18.40 -3.65
CA GLU A 130 14.35 -18.49 -4.04
C GLU A 130 13.89 -19.96 -4.15
N GLU A 131 14.81 -20.91 -4.39
CA GLU A 131 14.49 -22.33 -4.39
C GLU A 131 14.13 -22.81 -2.99
N ASP A 132 14.79 -22.32 -1.95
CA ASP A 132 14.44 -22.59 -0.55
C ASP A 132 13.06 -22.02 -0.18
N TYR A 133 12.75 -20.81 -0.65
CA TYR A 133 11.42 -20.21 -0.46
C TYR A 133 10.32 -21.07 -1.06
N ILE A 134 10.48 -21.47 -2.32
CA ILE A 134 9.49 -22.29 -3.01
C ILE A 134 9.44 -23.70 -2.40
N THR A 135 10.58 -24.28 -2.00
CA THR A 135 10.64 -25.59 -1.36
C THR A 135 9.90 -25.61 -0.02
N THR A 136 10.12 -24.59 0.80
CA THR A 136 9.60 -24.52 2.16
C THR A 136 8.13 -24.07 2.20
N LEU A 137 7.76 -23.08 1.39
CA LEU A 137 6.45 -22.44 1.47
C LEU A 137 5.49 -22.82 0.33
N LEU A 138 6.00 -23.24 -0.83
CA LEU A 138 5.20 -23.54 -2.02
C LEU A 138 5.67 -24.82 -2.75
N PRO A 139 5.76 -25.98 -2.06
CA PRO A 139 6.45 -27.16 -2.57
C PRO A 139 5.89 -27.69 -3.91
N GLY A 140 4.61 -27.42 -4.21
CA GLY A 140 4.01 -27.77 -5.50
C GLY A 140 4.55 -26.98 -6.70
N TYR A 141 4.96 -25.71 -6.49
CA TYR A 141 5.53 -24.87 -7.55
C TYR A 141 6.97 -25.25 -7.91
N LYS A 142 7.69 -25.90 -6.98
CA LYS A 142 9.06 -26.42 -7.22
C LYS A 142 9.13 -27.32 -8.45
N LEU A 143 8.08 -28.11 -8.68
CA LEU A 143 8.02 -29.07 -9.80
C LEU A 143 8.00 -28.38 -11.17
N LEU A 144 7.49 -27.14 -11.25
CA LEU A 144 7.40 -26.37 -12.49
C LEU A 144 8.64 -25.51 -12.70
N GLN A 145 9.24 -25.00 -11.63
CA GLN A 145 10.31 -24.00 -11.71
C GLN A 145 11.65 -24.58 -12.18
N ASN A 146 12.00 -25.80 -11.79
CA ASN A 146 13.29 -26.42 -12.12
C ASN A 146 13.62 -26.44 -13.63
N ASN A 147 12.61 -26.29 -14.50
CA ASN A 147 12.75 -26.25 -15.95
C ASN A 147 12.03 -25.06 -16.60
N ALA A 148 11.61 -24.06 -15.83
CA ALA A 148 10.92 -22.89 -16.35
C ALA A 148 11.92 -21.77 -16.65
N PHE A 149 11.89 -21.24 -17.86
CA PHE A 149 12.59 -20.01 -18.22
C PHE A 149 11.70 -19.16 -19.12
N ALA A 150 11.77 -17.85 -18.94
CA ALA A 150 11.10 -16.88 -19.80
C ALA A 150 12.15 -16.00 -20.47
N VAL A 151 12.00 -15.79 -21.78
CA VAL A 151 12.85 -14.88 -22.54
C VAL A 151 11.98 -13.75 -23.05
N SER A 152 12.31 -12.53 -22.64
CA SER A 152 11.71 -11.30 -23.15
C SER A 152 12.83 -10.43 -23.73
N ASN A 153 12.71 -10.06 -25.00
CA ASN A 153 13.72 -9.30 -25.73
C ASN A 153 13.05 -8.14 -26.47
N LEU A 154 13.28 -6.91 -25.99
CA LEU A 154 12.72 -5.68 -26.57
C LEU A 154 13.56 -5.12 -27.74
N GLY A 155 14.61 -5.83 -28.15
CA GLY A 155 15.53 -5.38 -29.21
C GLY A 155 16.50 -4.29 -28.76
N ALA A 156 17.24 -3.72 -29.71
CA ALA A 156 18.22 -2.68 -29.45
C ALA A 156 17.58 -1.28 -29.54
N PHE A 157 17.59 -0.55 -28.43
CA PHE A 157 17.22 0.86 -28.43
C PHE A 157 18.34 1.72 -29.04
N PRO A 158 18.01 2.77 -29.79
CA PRO A 158 19.02 3.64 -30.38
C PRO A 158 19.78 4.44 -29.30
N SER A 159 21.11 4.56 -29.46
CA SER A 159 21.93 5.41 -28.58
C SER A 159 21.72 6.88 -28.93
N THR A 160 20.90 7.57 -28.14
CA THR A 160 20.90 9.03 -28.16
C THR A 160 21.86 9.54 -27.10
N HIS A 161 23.09 9.84 -27.53
CA HIS A 161 23.92 10.79 -26.79
C HIS A 161 23.24 12.15 -26.85
N SER A 162 22.61 12.58 -25.76
CA SER A 162 22.41 14.00 -25.50
C SER A 162 23.11 14.37 -24.19
N ARG A 163 24.30 14.95 -24.36
CA ARG A 163 24.92 15.82 -23.36
C ARG A 163 24.06 17.09 -23.28
N SER A 164 23.37 17.27 -22.17
CA SER A 164 23.24 18.55 -21.45
C SER A 164 22.22 18.39 -20.33
N HIS A 165 22.59 18.80 -19.12
CA HIS A 165 21.61 19.06 -18.07
C HIS A 165 20.69 20.19 -18.57
N GLY A 166 19.48 19.83 -19.02
CA GLY A 166 18.44 20.75 -19.45
C GLY A 166 17.50 21.16 -18.31
N PRO A 167 16.64 22.17 -18.54
CA PRO A 167 15.74 22.78 -17.54
C PRO A 167 14.47 21.94 -17.32
N TRP A 168 14.60 20.64 -17.14
CA TRP A 168 13.44 19.75 -17.03
C TRP A 168 12.96 19.64 -15.58
N ALA A 169 11.65 19.80 -15.41
CA ALA A 169 10.96 19.52 -14.15
C ALA A 169 10.13 18.23 -14.31
N ILE A 170 10.10 17.41 -13.26
CA ILE A 170 9.21 16.26 -13.20
C ILE A 170 7.80 16.80 -12.91
N SER A 171 6.87 16.61 -13.84
CA SER A 171 5.47 17.04 -13.69
C SER A 171 4.56 15.96 -13.13
N SER A 172 4.88 14.69 -13.39
CA SER A 172 4.12 13.52 -12.97
C SER A 172 5.06 12.34 -12.71
N MET A 173 4.62 11.42 -11.85
CA MET A 173 5.32 10.18 -11.56
C MET A 173 4.29 9.08 -11.33
N GLU A 174 4.60 7.90 -11.83
CA GLU A 174 3.79 6.70 -11.65
C GLU A 174 4.66 5.64 -10.96
N PHE A 175 4.03 4.88 -10.07
CA PHE A 175 4.68 3.80 -9.36
C PHE A 175 3.70 2.64 -9.26
N SER A 176 4.06 1.54 -9.90
CA SER A 176 3.33 0.28 -9.86
C SER A 176 4.25 -0.83 -9.38
N ALA A 177 3.66 -1.77 -8.66
CA ALA A 177 4.28 -3.04 -8.31
C ALA A 177 3.42 -4.18 -8.87
N GLY A 178 4.02 -5.33 -9.15
CA GLY A 178 3.27 -6.52 -9.56
C GLY A 178 2.23 -6.92 -8.53
N ALA A 179 1.13 -7.54 -8.97
CA ALA A 179 0.15 -8.10 -8.06
C ALA A 179 0.75 -9.26 -7.25
N ILE A 180 0.35 -9.36 -5.99
CA ILE A 180 0.65 -10.53 -5.17
C ILE A 180 -0.33 -11.63 -5.57
N LYS A 181 0.16 -12.88 -5.66
CA LYS A 181 -0.67 -14.05 -5.95
C LYS A 181 -1.82 -14.15 -4.93
N ALA A 182 -3.05 -14.19 -5.43
CA ALA A 182 -4.24 -14.29 -4.61
C ALA A 182 -4.22 -15.57 -3.78
N GLY A 183 -4.66 -15.47 -2.53
CA GLY A 183 -4.64 -16.57 -1.55
C GLY A 183 -3.31 -16.77 -0.83
N ILE A 184 -2.22 -16.11 -1.26
CA ILE A 184 -0.93 -16.11 -0.54
C ILE A 184 -0.75 -14.83 0.27
N GLY A 185 -1.10 -13.67 -0.29
CA GLY A 185 -0.98 -12.38 0.37
C GLY A 185 -2.18 -11.45 0.10
N PRO A 186 -2.02 -10.14 0.32
CA PRO A 186 -3.08 -9.17 0.06
C PRO A 186 -3.52 -9.19 -1.41
N ASN A 187 -4.81 -9.42 -1.66
CA ASN A 187 -5.38 -9.44 -3.03
C ASN A 187 -5.35 -8.05 -3.72
N LEU A 188 -5.12 -6.98 -2.96
CA LEU A 188 -5.05 -5.60 -3.43
C LEU A 188 -3.76 -4.97 -2.92
N THR A 189 -2.94 -4.43 -3.83
CA THR A 189 -1.74 -3.67 -3.48
C THR A 189 -1.90 -2.23 -3.93
N PHE A 190 -1.93 -1.30 -2.97
CA PHE A 190 -2.04 0.14 -3.24
C PHE A 190 -0.65 0.77 -3.24
N ASN A 191 -0.23 1.26 -4.40
CA ASN A 191 1.03 1.94 -4.61
C ASN A 191 0.76 3.43 -4.80
N THR A 192 1.33 4.27 -3.95
CA THR A 192 1.10 5.71 -4.00
C THR A 192 2.39 6.47 -4.25
N ILE A 193 2.35 7.40 -5.18
CA ILE A 193 3.47 8.30 -5.43
C ILE A 193 2.96 9.71 -5.69
N GLY A 194 3.70 10.71 -5.20
CA GLY A 194 3.35 12.11 -5.39
C GLY A 194 4.58 12.90 -5.80
N VAL A 195 4.38 13.84 -6.71
CA VAL A 195 5.39 14.84 -7.06
C VAL A 195 5.09 16.11 -6.26
N GLN A 196 6.13 16.76 -5.73
CA GLN A 196 5.97 18.00 -4.98
C GLN A 196 5.20 19.03 -5.83
N ASP A 197 4.23 19.71 -5.21
CA ASP A 197 3.34 20.69 -5.86
C ASP A 197 2.49 20.15 -7.03
N SER A 198 2.42 18.83 -7.20
CA SER A 198 1.61 18.14 -8.22
C SER A 198 0.63 17.14 -7.58
N ALA A 199 0.03 16.29 -8.41
CA ALA A 199 -0.91 15.26 -8.01
C ALA A 199 -0.23 14.07 -7.30
N ILE A 200 -1.02 13.34 -6.50
CA ILE A 200 -0.69 11.97 -6.09
C ILE A 200 -1.34 11.03 -7.10
N VAL A 201 -0.59 10.05 -7.56
CA VAL A 201 -1.11 8.91 -8.31
C VAL A 201 -1.21 7.71 -7.37
N ILE A 202 -2.35 7.03 -7.40
CA ILE A 202 -2.61 5.78 -6.66
C ILE A 202 -2.80 4.68 -7.70
N HIS A 203 -1.87 3.75 -7.78
CA HIS A 203 -2.03 2.52 -8.56
C HIS A 203 -2.53 1.41 -7.65
N VAL A 204 -3.46 0.60 -8.16
CA VAL A 204 -3.95 -0.60 -7.47
C VAL A 204 -3.64 -1.80 -8.34
N SER A 205 -2.81 -2.70 -7.81
CA SER A 205 -2.48 -3.95 -8.47
C SER A 205 -3.28 -5.09 -7.86
N HIS A 206 -3.84 -5.95 -8.70
CA HIS A 206 -4.55 -7.17 -8.32
C HIS A 206 -4.28 -8.27 -9.34
N GLU A 207 -4.43 -9.53 -8.93
CA GLU A 207 -4.34 -10.65 -9.86
C GLU A 207 -5.59 -10.69 -10.76
N GLU A 208 -5.39 -10.91 -12.05
CA GLU A 208 -6.49 -11.08 -13.00
C GLU A 208 -7.35 -12.29 -12.61
N GLY A 209 -8.67 -12.13 -12.64
CA GLY A 209 -9.62 -13.18 -12.23
C GLY A 209 -9.77 -13.38 -10.71
N SER A 210 -9.00 -12.69 -9.87
CA SER A 210 -9.11 -12.80 -8.40
C SER A 210 -10.25 -11.97 -7.80
N LEU A 211 -10.72 -10.94 -8.52
CA LEU A 211 -11.77 -10.01 -8.12
C LEU A 211 -12.72 -9.78 -9.30
N PRO A 212 -14.00 -9.39 -9.05
CA PRO A 212 -14.90 -8.95 -10.11
C PRO A 212 -14.31 -7.79 -10.91
N GLU A 213 -14.59 -7.74 -12.22
CA GLU A 213 -13.99 -6.77 -13.16
C GLU A 213 -14.14 -5.31 -12.73
N GLU A 214 -15.34 -4.92 -12.25
CA GLU A 214 -15.63 -3.54 -11.83
C GLU A 214 -15.20 -3.23 -10.39
N PHE A 215 -14.69 -4.22 -9.65
CA PHE A 215 -14.44 -4.09 -8.22
C PHE A 215 -13.45 -2.97 -7.90
N VAL A 216 -12.30 -2.97 -8.58
CA VAL A 216 -11.21 -2.02 -8.29
C VAL A 216 -11.57 -0.60 -8.71
N GLY A 217 -12.20 -0.44 -9.88
CA GLY A 217 -12.71 0.86 -10.34
C GLY A 217 -13.72 1.44 -9.35
N THR A 218 -14.71 0.64 -8.95
CA THR A 218 -15.73 1.06 -7.97
C THR A 218 -15.10 1.41 -6.62
N LEU A 219 -14.11 0.64 -6.16
CA LEU A 219 -13.43 0.90 -4.89
C LEU A 219 -12.69 2.24 -4.92
N LEU A 220 -11.96 2.54 -6.01
CA LEU A 220 -11.25 3.80 -6.19
C LEU A 220 -12.20 4.99 -6.22
N ASP A 221 -13.31 4.89 -6.95
CA ASP A 221 -14.35 5.92 -6.99
C ASP A 221 -14.90 6.22 -5.60
N GLN A 222 -15.16 5.18 -4.81
CA GLN A 222 -15.68 5.33 -3.45
C GLN A 222 -14.65 5.95 -2.50
N ILE A 223 -13.38 5.55 -2.60
CA ILE A 223 -12.28 6.18 -1.84
C ILE A 223 -12.18 7.67 -2.20
N GLN A 224 -12.24 8.01 -3.49
CA GLN A 224 -12.16 9.39 -3.96
C GLN A 224 -13.35 10.23 -3.47
N LYS A 225 -14.58 9.73 -3.58
CA LYS A 225 -15.79 10.41 -3.08
C LYS A 225 -15.68 10.71 -1.59
N ARG A 226 -15.27 9.72 -0.79
CA ARG A 226 -15.10 9.90 0.66
C ARG A 226 -13.96 10.86 0.99
N MET A 227 -12.86 10.81 0.24
CA MET A 227 -11.75 11.75 0.38
C MET A 227 -12.18 13.19 0.11
N MET A 228 -12.95 13.42 -0.96
CA MET A 228 -13.47 14.75 -1.31
C MET A 228 -14.51 15.27 -0.32
N ALA A 229 -15.23 14.38 0.38
CA ALA A 229 -16.23 14.76 1.38
C ALA A 229 -15.63 15.27 2.70
N ILE A 230 -14.33 15.03 2.95
CA ILE A 230 -13.67 15.35 4.24
C ILE A 230 -12.50 16.33 4.12
N ILE A 231 -12.17 16.79 2.91
CA ILE A 231 -11.08 17.76 2.61
C ILE A 231 -11.67 19.09 2.16
#